data_AF-A0A962JR65-F1
#
_entry.id   AF-A0A962JR65-F1
#
_cell.length_a   1.000
_cell.length_b   1.000
_cell.length_c   1.000
_cell.angle_alpha   90.00
_cell.angle_beta   90.00
_cell.angle_gamma   90.00
#
_symmetry.space_group_name_H-M   'P 1'
#
loop_
_entity.id
_entity.type
_entity.pdbx_description
1 polymer ?
#
loop_
_entity_poly.entity_id
_entity_poly.type
_entity_poly.pdbx_seq_one_letter_code
_entity_poly.pdbx_strand_id
1 'polypeptide(L)'
;MDYFSAGWLLALVAFFVGAGVGFFIYKIKYSDDARSEKLQEELTRVTEDFENYKQSVTEHFSKTSELVNNLTEDYVKVYKHLATSAETLTDVQITPQLNSPKSSPMVAFINDVEDASGNTDKTDSIEPPKDYAPKEDTSEGTLSESYSVGVKKTDTPKKESA
;
A
#
# COMPACT_ATOMS: atom_id res chain seq x y z
N MET A 1 -34.27 -58.15 -40.71
CA MET A 1 -34.41 -56.68 -40.94
C MET A 1 -34.62 -55.94 -39.60
N ASP A 2 -34.40 -56.60 -38.47
CA ASP A 2 -34.94 -56.19 -37.17
C ASP A 2 -33.95 -55.36 -36.33
N TYR A 3 -32.67 -55.34 -36.72
CA TYR A 3 -31.63 -54.55 -36.05
C TYR A 3 -31.82 -53.04 -36.25
N PHE A 4 -32.41 -52.60 -37.37
CA PHE A 4 -32.69 -51.20 -37.61
C PHE A 4 -33.73 -50.66 -36.62
N SER A 5 -34.73 -51.48 -36.27
CA SER A 5 -35.74 -51.12 -35.28
C SER A 5 -35.23 -51.22 -33.83
N ALA A 6 -34.28 -52.12 -33.56
CA ALA A 6 -33.63 -52.20 -32.24
C ALA A 6 -32.69 -51.01 -31.96
N GLY A 7 -32.04 -50.46 -33.00
CA GLY A 7 -31.07 -49.38 -32.86
C GLY A 7 -31.66 -48.06 -32.36
N TRP A 8 -32.80 -47.62 -32.92
CA TRP A 8 -33.46 -46.38 -32.48
C TRP A 8 -34.07 -46.51 -31.07
N LEU A 9 -34.55 -47.70 -30.71
CA LEU A 9 -35.06 -47.98 -29.36
C LEU A 9 -33.94 -47.94 -28.32
N LEU A 10 -32.78 -48.52 -28.63
CA LEU A 10 -31.59 -48.45 -27.77
C LEU A 10 -31.10 -47.00 -27.59
N ALA A 11 -31.11 -46.21 -28.68
CA ALA A 11 -30.76 -44.79 -28.63
C ALA A 11 -31.72 -43.99 -27.73
N LEU A 12 -33.02 -44.29 -27.79
CA LEU A 12 -34.03 -43.65 -26.96
C LEU A 12 -33.80 -43.95 -25.47
N VAL A 13 -33.54 -45.21 -25.13
CA VAL A 13 -33.25 -45.63 -23.75
C VAL A 13 -31.98 -44.96 -23.23
N ALA A 14 -30.90 -44.97 -24.02
CA ALA A 14 -29.65 -44.30 -23.66
C ALA A 14 -29.83 -42.79 -23.44
N PHE A 15 -30.66 -42.14 -24.24
CA PHE A 15 -30.98 -40.71 -24.09
C PHE A 15 -31.67 -40.42 -22.75
N PHE A 16 -32.69 -41.20 -22.36
CA PHE A 16 -33.37 -41.00 -21.08
C PHE A 16 -32.47 -41.30 -19.88
N VAL A 17 -31.61 -42.31 -19.97
CA VAL A 17 -30.63 -42.62 -18.92
C VAL A 17 -29.62 -41.48 -18.80
N GLY A 18 -29.06 -41.01 -19.93
CA GLY A 18 -28.14 -39.89 -19.96
C GLY A 18 -28.76 -38.58 -19.47
N ALA A 19 -30.02 -38.31 -19.84
CA ALA A 19 -30.78 -37.15 -19.39
C ALA A 19 -31.07 -37.21 -17.88
N GLY A 20 -31.40 -38.40 -17.35
CA GLY A 20 -31.62 -38.59 -15.92
C GLY A 20 -30.35 -38.36 -15.10
N VAL A 21 -29.23 -38.94 -15.52
CA VAL A 21 -27.92 -38.74 -14.86
C VAL A 21 -27.47 -37.29 -15.00
N GLY A 22 -27.61 -36.71 -16.19
CA GLY A 22 -27.26 -35.31 -16.47
C GLY A 22 -28.08 -34.34 -15.61
N PHE A 23 -29.39 -34.57 -15.48
CA PHE A 23 -30.27 -33.77 -14.62
C PHE A 23 -29.92 -33.91 -13.14
N PHE A 24 -29.55 -35.11 -12.69
CA PHE A 24 -29.14 -35.34 -11.31
C PHE A 24 -27.84 -34.60 -10.96
N ILE A 25 -26.83 -34.65 -11.85
CA ILE A 25 -25.57 -33.90 -11.69
C ILE A 25 -25.83 -32.39 -11.75
N TYR A 26 -26.67 -31.93 -12.69
CA TYR A 26 -27.08 -30.53 -12.78
C TYR A 26 -27.74 -30.07 -11.47
N LYS A 27 -28.71 -30.82 -10.96
CA LYS A 27 -29.40 -30.45 -9.71
C LYS A 27 -28.42 -30.33 -8.53
N ILE A 28 -27.45 -31.24 -8.40
CA ILE A 28 -26.45 -31.17 -7.32
C ILE A 28 -25.57 -29.93 -7.46
N LYS A 29 -25.13 -29.60 -8.68
CA LYS A 29 -24.25 -28.44 -8.93
C LYS A 29 -24.99 -27.10 -8.81
N TYR A 30 -26.25 -27.02 -9.23
CA TYR A 30 -27.04 -25.79 -9.21
C TYR A 30 -27.81 -25.55 -7.90
N SER A 31 -27.84 -26.50 -6.97
CA SER A 31 -28.31 -26.25 -5.60
C SER A 31 -27.26 -25.55 -4.72
N ASP A 32 -26.10 -25.20 -5.27
CA ASP A 32 -24.98 -24.59 -4.56
C ASP A 32 -25.05 -23.04 -4.55
N ASP A 33 -26.25 -22.46 -4.69
CA ASP A 33 -26.49 -21.00 -4.58
C ASP A 33 -25.96 -20.45 -3.23
N ALA A 34 -26.01 -21.28 -2.17
CA ALA A 34 -25.44 -20.98 -0.86
C ALA A 34 -23.91 -20.82 -0.88
N ARG A 35 -23.20 -21.39 -1.85
CA ARG A 35 -21.74 -21.21 -2.00
C ARG A 35 -21.42 -19.90 -2.69
N SER A 36 -22.20 -19.48 -3.68
CA SER A 36 -22.04 -18.15 -4.27
C SER A 36 -22.34 -17.03 -3.27
N GLU A 37 -23.32 -17.22 -2.39
CA GLU A 37 -23.64 -16.27 -1.32
C GLU A 37 -22.49 -16.16 -0.32
N LYS A 38 -21.93 -17.29 0.13
CA LYS A 38 -20.74 -17.30 1.01
C LYS A 38 -19.51 -16.62 0.40
N LEU A 39 -19.27 -16.83 -0.90
CA LEU A 39 -18.15 -16.17 -1.58
C LEU A 39 -18.37 -14.64 -1.68
N GLN A 40 -19.60 -14.18 -1.88
CA GLN A 40 -19.93 -12.75 -1.87
C GLN A 40 -19.81 -12.14 -0.46
N GLU A 41 -20.20 -12.90 0.57
CA GLU A 41 -20.04 -12.50 1.97
C GLU A 41 -18.56 -12.38 2.36
N GLU A 42 -17.71 -13.32 1.95
CA GLU A 42 -16.26 -13.26 2.17
C GLU A 42 -15.64 -12.03 1.50
N LEU A 43 -16.01 -11.71 0.26
CA LEU A 43 -15.51 -10.52 -0.43
C LEU A 43 -15.95 -9.23 0.25
N THR A 44 -17.20 -9.17 0.70
CA THR A 44 -17.74 -8.00 1.41
C THR A 44 -17.00 -7.80 2.73
N ARG A 45 -16.79 -8.87 3.50
CA ARG A 45 -16.06 -8.83 4.76
C ARG A 45 -14.62 -8.36 4.60
N VAL A 46 -13.90 -8.88 3.60
CA VAL A 46 -12.50 -8.46 3.35
C VAL A 46 -12.42 -6.99 2.95
N THR A 47 -13.39 -6.50 2.18
CA THR A 47 -13.44 -5.09 1.79
C THR A 47 -13.70 -4.21 3.00
N GLU A 48 -14.64 -4.59 3.87
CA GLU A 48 -14.94 -3.89 5.11
C GLU A 48 -13.73 -3.87 6.07
N ASP A 49 -13.06 -5.01 6.25
CA ASP A 49 -11.84 -5.10 7.07
C ASP A 49 -10.73 -4.17 6.54
N PHE A 50 -10.60 -4.04 5.21
CA PHE A 50 -9.61 -3.16 4.59
C PHE A 50 -9.96 -1.67 4.75
N GLU A 51 -11.24 -1.31 4.64
CA GLU A 51 -11.70 0.06 4.92
C GLU A 51 -11.48 0.44 6.38
N ASN A 52 -11.83 -0.46 7.30
CA ASN A 52 -11.59 -0.28 8.74
C ASN A 52 -10.09 -0.11 9.05
N TYR A 53 -9.23 -0.92 8.43
CA TYR A 53 -7.78 -0.78 8.56
C TYR A 53 -7.29 0.59 8.06
N LYS A 54 -7.74 1.03 6.88
CA LYS A 54 -7.40 2.36 6.35
C LYS A 54 -7.84 3.49 7.27
N GLN A 55 -9.03 3.40 7.84
CA GLN A 55 -9.54 4.37 8.80
C GLN A 55 -8.68 4.41 10.06
N SER A 56 -8.37 3.24 10.64
CA SER A 56 -7.50 3.15 11.82
C SER A 56 -6.12 3.74 11.58
N VAL A 57 -5.49 3.44 10.43
CA VAL A 57 -4.20 4.03 10.06
C VAL A 57 -4.29 5.55 9.94
N THR A 58 -5.34 6.06 9.31
CA THR A 58 -5.56 7.51 9.16
C THR A 58 -5.71 8.19 10.52
N GLU A 59 -6.48 7.60 11.43
CA GLU A 59 -6.67 8.10 12.79
C GLU A 59 -5.35 8.10 13.58
N HIS A 60 -4.56 7.02 13.48
CA HIS A 60 -3.24 6.92 14.10
C HIS A 60 -2.29 8.01 13.59
N PHE A 61 -2.21 8.22 12.28
CA PHE A 61 -1.37 9.29 11.72
C PHE A 61 -1.84 10.68 12.15
N SER A 62 -3.15 10.94 12.17
CA SER A 62 -3.70 12.20 12.66
C SER A 62 -3.28 12.46 14.11
N LYS A 63 -3.43 11.46 14.99
CA LYS A 63 -3.06 11.57 16.40
C LYS A 63 -1.55 11.68 16.60
N THR A 64 -0.76 10.96 15.82
CA THR A 64 0.70 11.06 15.85
C THR A 64 1.18 12.43 15.41
N SER A 65 0.59 13.01 14.35
CA SER A 65 0.92 14.38 13.91
C SER A 65 0.63 15.41 15.01
N GLU A 66 -0.49 15.28 15.71
CA GLU A 66 -0.82 16.13 16.85
C GLU A 66 0.22 15.99 17.99
N LEU A 67 0.58 14.76 18.35
CA LEU A 67 1.59 14.49 19.39
C LEU A 67 2.98 15.03 19.00
N VAL A 68 3.38 14.87 17.74
CA VAL A 68 4.67 15.37 17.23
C VAL A 68 4.69 16.89 17.23
N ASN A 69 3.58 17.55 16.89
CA ASN A 69 3.47 19.01 17.00
C ASN A 69 3.65 19.47 18.44
N ASN A 70 2.90 18.87 19.38
CA ASN A 70 3.00 19.18 20.81
C ASN A 70 4.44 18.99 21.34
N LEU A 71 5.10 17.90 20.95
CA LEU A 71 6.50 17.65 21.30
C LEU A 71 7.44 18.72 20.73
N THR A 72 7.20 19.15 19.50
CA THR A 72 8.00 20.19 18.83
C THR A 72 7.86 21.52 19.56
N GLU A 73 6.64 21.92 19.91
CA GLU A 73 6.37 23.12 20.70
C GLU A 73 7.08 23.07 22.06
N ASP A 74 6.99 21.95 22.77
CA ASP A 74 7.61 21.79 24.08
C ASP A 74 9.14 21.80 23.99
N TYR A 75 9.72 21.22 22.94
CA TYR A 75 11.14 21.34 22.65
C TYR A 75 11.57 22.80 22.44
N VAL A 76 10.81 23.57 21.66
CA VAL A 76 11.08 25.01 21.45
C VAL A 76 10.98 25.79 22.76
N LYS A 77 9.99 25.49 23.61
CA LYS A 77 9.85 26.13 24.94
C LYS A 77 11.08 25.86 25.81
N VAL A 78 11.56 24.63 25.86
CA VAL A 78 12.77 24.27 26.60
C VAL A 78 13.98 25.04 26.06
N TYR A 79 14.15 25.09 24.73
CA TYR A 79 15.25 25.82 24.11
C TYR A 79 15.20 27.32 24.44
N LYS A 80 14.03 27.96 24.32
CA LYS A 80 13.83 29.37 24.69
C LYS A 80 14.17 29.60 26.16
N HIS A 81 13.72 28.71 27.04
CA HIS A 81 14.01 28.82 28.47
C HIS A 81 15.51 28.71 28.78
N LEU A 82 16.23 27.82 28.08
CA LEU A 82 17.69 27.71 28.20
C LEU A 82 18.42 28.96 27.70
N ALA A 83 17.99 29.54 26.57
CA ALA A 83 18.56 30.79 26.06
C ALA A 83 18.37 31.95 27.06
N THR A 84 17.16 32.11 27.60
CA THR A 84 16.89 33.12 28.64
C THR A 84 17.64 32.85 29.94
N SER A 85 17.78 31.58 30.35
CA SER A 85 18.55 31.21 31.55
C SER A 85 20.04 31.48 31.38
N ALA A 86 20.59 31.24 30.18
CA ALA A 86 21.97 31.60 29.88
C ALA A 86 22.16 33.12 29.99
N GLU A 87 21.31 33.92 29.35
CA GLU A 87 21.38 35.39 29.41
C GLU A 87 21.27 35.95 30.84
N THR A 88 20.39 35.39 31.67
CA THR A 88 20.19 35.84 33.06
C THR A 88 21.29 35.38 34.02
N LEU A 89 21.87 34.20 33.80
CA LEU A 89 22.89 33.63 34.67
C LEU A 89 24.33 34.02 34.28
N THR A 90 24.55 34.46 33.04
CA THR A 90 25.86 34.99 32.60
C THR A 90 25.82 36.51 32.50
N ASP A 91 26.13 37.23 33.59
CA ASP A 91 26.58 38.63 33.55
C ASP A 91 28.02 38.70 33.01
N VAL A 92 28.29 38.11 31.86
CA VAL A 92 29.57 38.24 31.17
C VAL A 92 29.32 38.02 29.69
N GLN A 93 29.48 39.09 28.91
CA GLN A 93 30.17 39.18 27.62
C GLN A 93 30.63 37.88 26.92
N ILE A 94 29.79 36.85 26.80
CA ILE A 94 30.08 35.62 26.07
C ILE A 94 29.09 35.49 24.91
N THR A 95 29.52 36.10 23.82
CA THR A 95 29.29 35.72 22.42
C THR A 95 27.91 36.00 21.78
N PRO A 96 27.87 36.79 20.69
CA PRO A 96 26.71 36.97 19.81
C PRO A 96 26.20 35.71 19.10
N GLN A 97 26.85 34.55 19.27
CA GLN A 97 26.53 33.33 18.52
C GLN A 97 25.35 32.56 19.11
N LEU A 98 25.11 32.66 20.43
CA LEU A 98 23.95 32.04 21.09
C LEU A 98 22.65 32.86 20.93
N ASN A 99 22.77 34.18 20.80
CA ASN A 99 21.63 35.10 20.63
C ASN A 99 21.12 35.19 19.20
N SER A 100 21.67 34.42 18.26
CA SER A 100 21.14 34.34 16.91
C SER A 100 20.04 33.26 16.87
N PRO A 101 18.76 33.62 16.67
CA PRO A 101 17.67 32.66 16.50
C PRO A 101 17.82 31.78 15.24
N LYS A 102 18.90 31.95 14.47
CA LYS A 102 19.29 31.21 13.27
C LYS A 102 20.32 30.11 13.52
N SER A 103 20.85 29.96 14.74
CA SER A 103 21.93 29.01 15.02
C SER A 103 21.48 27.54 15.08
N SER A 104 20.19 27.27 15.30
CA SER A 104 19.61 25.93 15.17
C SER A 104 18.81 25.82 13.87
N PRO A 105 19.25 25.02 12.87
CA PRO A 105 18.54 24.86 11.61
C PRO A 105 17.09 24.38 11.79
N MET A 106 16.79 23.65 12.86
CA MET A 106 15.44 23.21 13.22
C MET A 106 14.55 24.36 13.70
N VAL A 107 15.08 25.30 14.50
CA VAL A 107 14.30 26.46 14.99
C VAL A 107 14.02 27.45 13.86
N ALA A 108 14.98 27.62 12.95
CA ALA A 108 14.76 28.38 11.72
C ALA A 108 13.66 27.76 10.86
N PHE A 109 13.64 26.43 10.72
CA PHE A 109 12.61 25.71 9.96
C PHE A 109 11.22 25.82 10.61
N ILE A 110 11.11 25.73 11.94
CA ILE A 110 9.83 25.87 12.65
C ILE A 110 9.26 27.29 12.49
N ASN A 111 10.10 28.33 12.61
CA ASN A 111 9.65 29.70 12.39
C ASN A 111 9.27 29.97 10.92
N ASP A 112 9.96 29.36 9.96
CA ASP A 112 9.64 29.45 8.53
C ASP A 112 8.31 28.76 8.19
N VAL A 113 7.99 27.65 8.88
CA VAL A 113 6.70 26.96 8.76
C VAL A 113 5.55 27.76 9.42
N GLU A 114 5.82 28.47 10.51
CA GLU A 114 4.83 29.36 11.15
C GLU A 114 4.52 30.60 10.28
N ASP A 115 5.53 31.18 9.61
CA ASP A 115 5.35 32.25 8.61
C ASP A 115 4.71 31.75 7.30
N ALA A 116 4.93 30.48 6.93
CA ALA A 116 4.30 29.85 5.76
C ALA A 116 2.79 29.59 5.92
N SER A 117 2.27 29.60 7.15
CA SER A 117 0.82 29.58 7.42
C SER A 117 0.10 30.84 6.90
N GLY A 118 0.85 31.91 6.60
CA GLY A 118 0.33 33.17 6.05
C GLY A 118 0.46 33.34 4.54
N ASN A 119 1.14 32.45 3.80
CA ASN A 119 1.37 32.66 2.37
C ASN A 119 1.39 31.36 1.56
N THR A 120 0.19 30.90 1.19
CA THR A 120 -0.08 29.79 0.28
C THR A 120 0.34 30.13 -1.16
N ASP A 121 1.63 30.12 -1.50
CA ASP A 121 2.00 30.12 -2.94
C ASP A 121 3.39 29.57 -3.33
N LYS A 122 4.06 28.78 -2.48
CA LYS A 122 5.27 28.06 -2.89
C LYS A 122 5.28 26.63 -2.36
N THR A 123 4.43 25.82 -2.95
CA THR A 123 4.56 24.37 -2.94
C THR A 123 5.70 23.97 -3.88
N ASP A 124 6.95 24.04 -3.42
CA ASP A 124 7.97 23.16 -4.00
C ASP A 124 7.52 21.74 -3.67
N SER A 125 7.11 21.03 -4.71
CA SER A 125 6.42 19.75 -4.64
C SER A 125 7.29 18.70 -3.94
N ILE A 126 6.99 18.44 -2.67
CA ILE A 126 7.43 17.23 -1.98
C ILE A 126 6.70 16.07 -2.68
N GLU A 127 7.28 15.54 -3.75
CA GLU A 127 6.75 14.34 -4.39
C GLU A 127 7.00 13.14 -3.47
N PRO A 128 5.99 12.29 -3.23
CA PRO A 128 6.16 11.08 -2.45
C PRO A 128 7.16 10.13 -3.14
N PRO A 129 7.87 9.27 -2.39
CA PRO A 129 8.81 8.31 -2.96
C PRO A 129 8.11 7.42 -3.99
N LYS A 130 8.65 7.40 -5.21
CA LYS A 130 8.12 6.65 -6.37
C LYS A 130 8.37 5.13 -6.28
N ASP A 131 8.87 4.64 -5.15
CA ASP A 131 9.23 3.24 -4.93
C ASP A 131 8.03 2.28 -4.90
N TYR A 132 6.81 2.82 -4.77
CA TYR A 132 5.55 2.05 -4.80
C TYR A 132 4.88 2.03 -6.19
N ALA A 133 5.37 2.79 -7.16
CA ALA A 133 4.73 2.85 -8.48
C ALA A 133 4.94 1.52 -9.22
N PRO A 134 3.88 0.95 -9.85
CA PRO A 134 4.04 -0.22 -10.69
C PRO A 134 5.03 0.11 -11.81
N LYS A 135 6.12 -0.65 -11.86
CA LYS A 135 7.17 -0.53 -12.84
C LYS A 135 6.66 -0.97 -14.21
N GLU A 136 7.03 -0.25 -15.26
CA GLU A 136 6.81 -0.69 -16.64
C GLU A 136 7.46 -2.07 -16.83
N ASP A 137 6.85 -2.89 -17.67
CA ASP A 137 7.21 -4.29 -17.98
C ASP A 137 8.66 -4.49 -18.47
N THR A 138 9.32 -3.41 -18.87
CA THR A 138 10.74 -3.39 -19.30
C THR A 138 11.73 -2.98 -18.21
N SER A 139 11.27 -2.54 -17.04
CA SER A 139 12.11 -2.01 -15.97
C SER A 139 12.30 -3.02 -14.84
N GLU A 140 13.55 -3.39 -14.57
CA GLU A 140 13.84 -4.41 -13.57
C GLU A 140 13.52 -3.93 -12.14
N GLY A 141 12.87 -4.80 -11.37
CA GLY A 141 12.49 -4.57 -9.98
C GLY A 141 13.71 -4.35 -9.08
N THR A 142 13.51 -3.68 -7.93
CA THR A 142 14.57 -3.56 -6.90
C THR A 142 14.97 -4.91 -6.28
N LEU A 143 14.24 -5.97 -6.64
CA LEU A 143 14.50 -7.37 -6.29
C LEU A 143 14.76 -8.24 -7.52
N SER A 144 15.16 -7.70 -8.68
CA SER A 144 15.47 -8.53 -9.84
C SER A 144 16.71 -9.40 -9.59
N GLU A 145 16.67 -10.64 -10.09
CA GLU A 145 17.74 -11.63 -9.88
C GLU A 145 19.08 -11.21 -10.50
N SER A 146 19.09 -10.23 -11.41
CA SER A 146 20.28 -9.65 -12.04
C SER A 146 21.15 -8.85 -11.06
N TYR A 147 20.58 -8.32 -9.97
CA TYR A 147 21.31 -7.59 -8.93
C TYR A 147 22.00 -8.53 -7.92
N SER A 148 21.81 -9.85 -8.05
CA SER A 148 22.57 -10.80 -7.24
C SER A 148 24.04 -10.79 -7.67
N VAL A 149 24.92 -10.32 -6.79
CA VAL A 149 26.36 -10.47 -6.95
C VAL A 149 26.70 -11.97 -6.95
N GLY A 150 26.99 -12.52 -8.12
CA GLY A 150 27.81 -13.73 -8.22
C GLY A 150 27.26 -14.97 -8.95
N VAL A 151 26.25 -14.89 -9.83
CA VAL A 151 25.94 -16.03 -10.72
C VAL A 151 25.97 -15.61 -12.19
N LYS A 152 27.10 -15.90 -12.84
CA LYS A 152 27.21 -15.84 -14.32
C LYS A 152 26.23 -16.86 -14.90
N LYS A 153 25.18 -16.40 -15.58
CA LYS A 153 24.37 -17.27 -16.45
C LYS A 153 25.25 -17.65 -17.64
N THR A 154 25.56 -18.93 -17.74
CA THR A 154 26.26 -19.54 -18.88
C THR A 154 25.38 -19.43 -20.11
N ASP A 155 25.95 -18.90 -21.19
CA ASP A 155 25.37 -18.85 -22.52
C ASP A 155 24.73 -20.19 -22.89
N THR A 156 23.46 -20.15 -23.28
CA THR A 156 22.85 -21.24 -24.06
C THR A 156 22.27 -20.66 -25.35
N PRO A 157 22.47 -21.32 -26.49
CA PRO A 157 22.59 -20.66 -27.78
C PRO A 157 21.25 -20.30 -28.39
N LYS A 158 21.29 -19.17 -29.11
CA LYS A 158 20.31 -18.70 -30.09
C LYS A 158 19.92 -19.83 -31.04
N LYS A 159 18.67 -20.33 -30.96
CA LYS A 159 18.08 -21.07 -32.07
C LYS A 159 17.65 -20.10 -33.14
N GLU A 160 18.46 -20.14 -34.18
CA GLU A 160 18.28 -19.53 -35.48
C GLU A 160 17.00 -20.03 -36.17
N SER A 161 16.46 -19.11 -36.95
CA SER A 161 15.36 -19.22 -37.91
C SER A 161 15.24 -20.54 -38.68
N ALA A 162 14.00 -21.01 -38.80
CA ALA A 162 13.39 -21.50 -40.04
C ALA A 162 11.87 -21.32 -39.94
#